data_AF-A0A6I1F9V6-F1
#
_entry.id   AF-A0A6I1F9V6-F1
#
_cell.length_a   1.000
_cell.length_b   1.000
_cell.length_c   1.000
_cell.angle_alpha   90.00
_cell.angle_beta   90.00
_cell.angle_gamma   90.00
#
_symmetry.space_group_name_H-M   'P 1'
#
loop_
_entity.id
_entity.type
_entity.pdbx_description
1 polymer ?
#
loop_
_entity_poly.entity_id
_entity_poly.type
_entity_poly.pdbx_seq_one_letter_code
_entity_poly.pdbx_strand_id
1 'polypeptide(L)' 'MYKLRDQIERVREEMLKIAFSEGFNSPEAIKKSKELDELILRYQQMNQNESVEVRIC' A
#
# COMPACT_ATOMS: atom_id res chain seq x y z
N MET A 1 10.27 -10.92 8.85
CA MET A 1 9.13 -10.02 9.09
C MET A 1 9.07 -8.90 8.04
N TYR A 2 9.37 -9.20 6.76
CA TYR A 2 9.53 -8.17 5.69
C TYR A 2 8.60 -8.37 4.49
N LYS A 3 7.97 -9.55 4.35
CA LYS A 3 7.24 -9.94 3.13
C LYS A 3 6.16 -8.93 2.70
N LEU A 4 5.41 -8.37 3.64
CA LEU A 4 4.35 -7.41 3.31
C LEU A 4 4.92 -6.02 2.95
N ARG A 5 5.98 -5.58 3.65
CA ARG A 5 6.68 -4.33 3.32
C ARG A 5 7.33 -4.41 1.93
N ASP A 6 7.93 -5.55 1.61
CA ASP A 6 8.53 -5.78 0.29
C ASP A 6 7.47 -5.79 -0.83
N GLN A 7 6.27 -6.31 -0.55
CA GLN A 7 5.14 -6.25 -1.48
C GLN A 7 4.66 -4.82 -1.70
N ILE A 8 4.55 -4.02 -0.63
CA ILE A 8 4.21 -2.59 -0.73
C ILE A 8 5.21 -1.86 -1.63
N GLU A 9 6.52 -2.09 -1.44
CA GLU A 9 7.54 -1.42 -2.24
C GLU A 9 7.48 -1.84 -3.72
N ARG A 10 7.30 -3.12 -4.01
CA ARG A 10 7.16 -3.61 -5.39
C ARG A 10 5.97 -2.99 -6.10
N VAL A 11 4.79 -2.98 -5.46
CA VAL A 11 3.58 -2.40 -6.05
C VAL A 11 3.72 -0.89 -6.21
N ARG A 12 4.38 -0.20 -5.28
CA ARG A 12 4.72 1.23 -5.41
C ARG A 12 5.59 1.48 -6.63
N GLU A 13 6.67 0.72 -6.82
CA GLU A 13 7.55 0.87 -7.98
C GLU A 13 6.82 0.61 -9.30
N GLU A 14 5.97 -0.42 -9.35
CA GLU A 14 5.14 -0.71 -10.52
C GLU A 14 4.16 0.42 -10.83
N MET A 15 3.45 0.92 -9.81
CA MET A 15 2.53 2.06 -9.95
C MET A 15 3.25 3.29 -10.49
N LEU A 16 4.44 3.61 -9.97
CA LEU A 16 5.23 4.74 -10.43
C LEU A 16 5.69 4.56 -11.88
N LYS A 17 6.17 3.37 -12.25
CA LYS A 17 6.57 3.07 -13.64
C LYS A 17 5.41 3.27 -14.62
N ILE A 18 4.21 2.80 -14.27
CA ILE A 18 3.00 2.97 -15.09
C ILE A 18 2.58 4.44 -15.09
N ALA A 19 2.56 5.11 -13.93
CA ALA A 19 2.20 6.52 -13.85
C ALA A 19 3.14 7.44 -14.64
N PHE A 20 4.43 7.12 -14.68
CA PHE A 20 5.41 7.88 -15.48
C PHE A 20 5.31 7.60 -16.98
N SER A 21 4.80 6.43 -17.40
CA SER A 21 4.67 6.07 -18.82
C SER A 21 3.30 6.41 -19.40
N GLU A 22 2.22 6.18 -18.64
CA GLU A 22 0.82 6.26 -19.07
C GLU A 22 0.03 7.38 -18.36
N GLY A 23 0.62 7.99 -17.32
CA GLY A 23 0.00 9.02 -16.50
C GLY A 23 -0.65 8.46 -15.23
N PHE A 24 -0.70 9.28 -14.17
CA PHE A 24 -1.28 8.92 -12.87
C PHE A 24 -2.78 8.60 -12.91
N ASN A 25 -3.49 9.09 -13.93
CA ASN A 25 -4.92 8.85 -14.13
C ASN A 25 -5.21 7.72 -15.13
N SER A 26 -4.18 7.03 -15.64
CA SER A 26 -4.39 5.84 -16.45
C SER A 26 -5.17 4.78 -15.64
N PRO A 27 -6.05 3.98 -16.28
CA PRO A 27 -6.76 2.90 -15.59
C PRO A 27 -5.80 1.95 -14.86
N GLU A 28 -4.64 1.69 -15.45
CA GLU A 28 -3.58 0.84 -14.94
C GLU A 28 -2.90 1.44 -13.69
N ALA A 29 -2.56 2.74 -13.70
CA ALA A 29 -2.01 3.41 -12.53
C ALA A 29 -3.03 3.46 -11.38
N ILE A 30 -4.31 3.73 -11.67
CA ILE A 30 -5.39 3.73 -10.68
C ILE A 30 -5.57 2.33 -10.08
N LYS A 31 -5.53 1.28 -10.92
CA LYS A 31 -5.61 -0.10 -10.44
C LYS A 31 -4.48 -0.43 -9.47
N LYS A 32 -3.25 -0.03 -9.80
CA LYS A 32 -2.08 -0.23 -8.93
C LYS A 32 -2.13 0.61 -7.66
N SER A 33 -2.68 1.82 -7.71
CA SER A 33 -2.92 2.63 -6.52
C SER A 33 -3.85 1.93 -5.53
N LYS A 34 -4.95 1.34 -6.01
CA LYS A 34 -5.89 0.59 -5.16
C LYS A 34 -5.24 -0.66 -4.54
N GLU A 35 -4.44 -1.39 -5.32
CA GLU A 35 -3.67 -2.54 -4.83
C GLU A 35 -2.68 -2.12 -3.73
N LEU A 36 -2.02 -0.97 -3.91
CA LEU A 36 -1.10 -0.41 -2.92
C LEU A 36 -1.82 -0.02 -1.63
N ASP A 37 -3.00 0.62 -1.73
CA ASP A 37 -3.81 1.01 -0.58
C ASP A 37 -4.25 -0.20 0.26
N GLU A 38 -4.67 -1.29 -0.39
CA GLU A 38 -5.04 -2.53 0.30
C GLU A 38 -3.85 -3.14 1.07
N LEU A 39 -2.65 -3.13 0.49
CA LEU A 39 -1.45 -3.64 1.16
C LEU A 39 -1.04 -2.77 2.35
N ILE A 40 -1.15 -1.45 2.23
CA ILE A 40 -0.88 -0.51 3.32
C ILE A 40 -1.88 -0.74 4.46
N LEU A 41 -3.18 -0.88 4.16
CA LEU A 41 -4.20 -1.15 5.17
C LEU A 41 -3.91 -2.46 5.92
N ARG A 42 -3.57 -3.53 5.21
CA ARG A 42 -3.19 -4.81 5.86
C ARG A 42 -1.96 -4.64 6.74
N TYR A 43 -0.97 -3.89 6.30
CA TYR A 43 0.23 -3.63 7.10
C TYR A 43 -0.10 -2.82 8.35
N GLN A 44 -0.94 -1.79 8.22
CA GLN A 44 -1.41 -1.01 9.37
C GLN A 44 -2.17 -1.88 10.36
N GLN A 45 -3.09 -2.75 9.90
CA GLN A 45 -3.83 -3.67 10.76
C GLN A 45 -2.92 -4.65 11.51
N MET A 46 -1.89 -5.18 10.83
CA MET A 46 -0.91 -6.06 11.48
C MET A 46 -0.12 -5.35 12.58
N ASN A 47 0.20 -4.06 12.40
CA ASN A 47 0.95 -3.27 13.39
C ASN A 47 0.03 -2.66 14.47
N GLN A 48 -1.24 -2.41 14.17
CA GLN A 48 -2.22 -1.89 15.15
C GLN A 48 -2.65 -2.94 16.18
N ASN A 49 -2.53 -4.23 15.88
CA ASN A 49 -2.71 -5.30 16.88
C ASN A 49 -1.62 -5.31 17.97
N GLU A 50 -0.55 -4.52 17.85
CA GLU A 50 0.40 -4.28 18.95
C GLU A 50 0.01 -3.07 19.83
N SER A 51 -1.02 -2.28 19.47
CA SER A 51 -1.35 -1.01 20.14
C SER A 51 -2.78 -0.88 20.67
N VAL A 52 -3.60 -1.93 20.68
CA VAL A 52 -4.96 -1.90 21.29
C VAL A 52 -4.91 -1.98 22.82
N GLU A 53 -3.99 -1.24 23.45
CA GLU A 53 -4.04 -0.94 24.88
C GLU A 53 -4.24 0.55 25.17
N VAL A 54 -4.18 1.47 24.19
CA VAL A 54 -4.41 2.89 24.50
C VAL A 54 -5.11 3.62 23.37
N ARG A 55 -6.44 3.74 23.50
CA ARG A 55 -7.16 5.03 23.54
C ARG A 55 -8.65 4.81 23.76
N ILE A 56 -9.01 4.66 25.03
CA ILE A 56 -10.24 5.25 25.56
C ILE A 56 -9.92 6.73 25.79
N CYS A 57 -10.66 7.62 25.14
CA CYS A 57 -11.08 8.94 25.59
C CYS A 57 -11.94 9.56 24.48
#